data_AF-A0A1W9TAW5-F1
#
_entry.id   AF-A0A1W9TAW5-F1
#
_cell.length_a   1.000
_cell.length_b   1.000
_cell.length_c   1.000
_cell.angle_alpha   90.00
_cell.angle_beta   90.00
_cell.angle_gamma   90.00
#
_symmetry.space_group_name_H-M   'P 1'
#
loop_
_entity.id
_entity.type
_entity.pdbx_description
1 polymer ?
#
loop_
_entity_poly.entity_id
_entity_poly.type
_entity_poly.pdbx_seq_one_letter_code
_entity_poly.pdbx_strand_id
1 'polypeptide(L)'
;MMKNIFGAVLFFFISAGIVAAGPADGTKFIGQWQCRMSYMGSDGPANDVSFDSSGTAVLGGRRFSYTVLAPNILRLQGQAGISDYRYEFSGDNLTLSYQDGSVFHCSRSGGMGGGGVLGGRVGQSGGNSAQTSGGAGNEWQLQGTLCNWSGSSSSYSSSSYSSTRRISFDGRGHWTFGSESSFSGTAGMAYGGQGGQESGTYRVAGNQIYYTTATGEQGVAQVHMRQDNGRITEIMVDGALYATGLCD
;
A
#
# COMPACT_ATOMS: atom_id res chain seq x y z
N MET A 1 -60.46 -55.34 -19.71
CA MET A 1 -59.05 -55.11 -20.05
C MET A 1 -58.83 -53.62 -20.22
N MET A 2 -58.16 -52.95 -19.27
CA MET A 2 -57.47 -51.68 -19.52
C MET A 2 -56.46 -51.46 -18.39
N LYS A 3 -55.20 -51.31 -18.77
CA LYS A 3 -54.00 -51.33 -17.93
C LYS A 3 -53.82 -49.96 -17.25
N ASN A 4 -53.73 -49.95 -15.92
CA ASN A 4 -53.26 -48.79 -15.16
C ASN A 4 -51.74 -48.75 -15.19
N ILE A 5 -51.18 -47.70 -15.79
CA ILE A 5 -49.75 -47.40 -15.82
C ILE A 5 -49.42 -46.62 -14.54
N PHE A 6 -48.76 -47.29 -13.59
CA PHE A 6 -48.17 -46.64 -12.43
C PHE A 6 -46.85 -45.97 -12.87
N GLY A 7 -46.87 -44.64 -13.00
CA GLY A 7 -45.68 -43.84 -13.20
C GLY A 7 -44.90 -43.69 -11.89
N ALA A 8 -43.74 -44.33 -11.80
CA ALA A 8 -42.81 -44.15 -10.70
C ALA A 8 -42.07 -42.82 -10.87
N VAL A 9 -42.42 -41.83 -10.05
CA VAL A 9 -41.69 -40.56 -9.97
C VAL A 9 -40.44 -40.79 -9.12
N LEU A 10 -39.29 -40.90 -9.80
CA LEU A 10 -37.98 -41.03 -9.18
C LEU A 10 -37.52 -39.64 -8.71
N PHE A 11 -37.66 -39.35 -7.41
CA PHE A 11 -37.10 -38.15 -6.80
C PHE A 11 -35.59 -38.33 -6.62
N PHE A 12 -34.80 -37.71 -7.51
CA PHE A 12 -33.38 -37.48 -7.28
C PHE A 12 -33.23 -36.42 -6.18
N PHE A 13 -32.92 -36.85 -4.96
CA PHE A 13 -32.41 -35.97 -3.92
C PHE A 13 -30.99 -35.53 -4.33
N ILE A 14 -30.90 -34.39 -5.02
CA ILE A 14 -29.64 -33.67 -5.19
C ILE A 14 -29.24 -33.20 -3.80
N SER A 15 -28.29 -33.92 -3.21
CA SER A 15 -27.68 -33.56 -1.93
C SER A 15 -26.83 -32.32 -2.19
N ALA A 16 -27.41 -31.14 -1.94
CA ALA A 16 -26.65 -29.90 -1.87
C ALA A 16 -25.70 -30.02 -0.67
N GLY A 17 -24.48 -30.50 -0.94
CA GLY A 17 -23.41 -30.49 0.04
C GLY A 17 -23.18 -29.04 0.46
N ILE A 18 -23.61 -28.69 1.67
CA ILE A 18 -23.28 -27.42 2.31
C ILE A 18 -21.76 -27.48 2.50
N VAL A 19 -21.02 -26.82 1.61
CA VAL A 19 -19.60 -26.58 1.82
C VAL A 19 -19.54 -25.59 2.97
N ALA A 20 -19.23 -26.09 4.16
CA ALA A 20 -18.99 -25.24 5.32
C ALA A 20 -17.90 -24.24 4.93
N ALA A 21 -18.25 -22.96 4.91
CA ALA A 21 -17.28 -21.90 4.76
C ALA A 21 -16.21 -22.11 5.83
N GLY A 22 -14.98 -22.41 5.39
CA GLY A 22 -13.85 -22.56 6.30
C GLY A 22 -13.74 -21.33 7.21
N PRO A 23 -13.19 -21.48 8.42
CA PRO A 23 -13.00 -20.35 9.33
C PRO A 23 -12.30 -19.22 8.57
N ALA A 24 -12.91 -18.03 8.55
CA ALA A 24 -12.41 -16.91 7.78
C ALA A 24 -10.95 -16.62 8.19
N ASP A 25 -10.02 -16.81 7.25
CA ASP A 25 -8.57 -16.60 7.45
C ASP A 25 -8.23 -15.19 7.94
N GLY A 26 -9.18 -14.25 7.88
CA GLY A 26 -9.06 -12.88 8.39
C GLY A 26 -8.63 -12.78 9.86
N THR A 27 -8.90 -13.80 10.70
CA THR A 27 -8.45 -13.81 12.09
C THR A 27 -6.95 -14.07 12.27
N LYS A 28 -6.31 -14.77 11.32
CA LYS A 28 -4.88 -15.11 11.41
C LYS A 28 -3.97 -13.89 11.26
N PHE A 29 -4.45 -12.86 10.55
CA PHE A 29 -3.74 -11.60 10.39
C PHE A 29 -3.68 -10.79 11.68
N ILE A 30 -4.67 -10.92 12.57
CA ILE A 30 -4.82 -10.03 13.73
C ILE A 30 -3.59 -10.14 14.65
N GLY A 31 -2.99 -8.99 14.93
CA GLY A 31 -1.79 -8.87 15.77
C GLY A 31 -0.77 -7.89 15.20
N GLN A 32 0.37 -7.83 15.86
CA GLN A 32 1.53 -7.07 15.43
C GLN A 32 2.57 -7.97 14.77
N TRP A 33 3.23 -7.44 13.75
CA TRP A 33 4.14 -8.14 12.86
C TRP A 33 5.37 -7.26 12.60
N GLN A 34 6.54 -7.87 12.69
CA GLN A 34 7.78 -7.27 12.21
C GLN A 34 8.01 -7.72 10.78
N CYS A 35 7.85 -6.83 9.81
CA CYS A 35 7.98 -7.14 8.39
C CYS A 35 9.28 -6.60 7.82
N ARG A 36 10.01 -7.41 7.05
CA ARG A 36 11.14 -6.99 6.23
C ARG A 36 10.75 -7.13 4.76
N MET A 37 10.93 -6.06 3.99
CA MET A 37 10.69 -6.08 2.55
C MET A 37 11.93 -6.59 1.83
N SER A 38 11.78 -7.52 0.91
CA SER A 38 12.81 -7.93 -0.04
C SER A 38 12.36 -7.56 -1.44
N TYR A 39 13.21 -6.85 -2.18
CA TYR A 39 12.94 -6.46 -3.56
C TYR A 39 14.18 -6.75 -4.41
N MET A 40 13.99 -7.58 -5.45
CA MET A 40 15.08 -8.00 -6.36
C MET A 40 16.33 -8.52 -5.63
N GLY A 41 16.14 -9.23 -4.51
CA GLY A 41 17.23 -9.80 -3.70
C GLY A 41 17.92 -8.83 -2.75
N SER A 42 17.46 -7.58 -2.64
CA SER A 42 17.90 -6.62 -1.63
C SER A 42 16.87 -6.52 -0.50
N ASP A 43 17.33 -6.66 0.74
CA ASP A 43 16.49 -6.49 1.92
C ASP A 43 16.44 -5.02 2.37
N GLY A 44 15.22 -4.51 2.52
CA GLY A 44 14.91 -3.21 3.10
C GLY A 44 14.88 -3.23 4.63
N PRO A 45 14.65 -2.05 5.25
CA PRO A 45 14.49 -1.94 6.69
C PRO A 45 13.26 -2.71 7.19
N ALA A 46 13.31 -3.13 8.45
CA ALA A 46 12.16 -3.72 9.10
C ALA A 46 11.12 -2.63 9.43
N ASN A 47 9.85 -2.93 9.19
CA ASN A 47 8.73 -2.06 9.53
C ASN A 47 7.73 -2.81 10.40
N ASP A 48 7.13 -2.09 11.35
CA ASP A 48 6.04 -2.63 12.15
C ASP A 48 4.74 -2.56 11.36
N VAL A 49 4.05 -3.69 11.33
CA VAL A 49 2.74 -3.85 10.71
C VAL A 49 1.77 -4.38 11.74
N SER A 50 0.56 -3.82 11.83
CA SER A 50 -0.47 -4.35 12.71
C SER A 50 -1.79 -4.52 11.98
N PHE A 51 -2.48 -5.63 12.20
CA PHE A 51 -3.85 -5.84 11.74
C PHE A 51 -4.77 -5.96 12.96
N ASP A 52 -5.91 -5.30 12.92
CA ASP A 52 -6.93 -5.39 13.96
C ASP A 52 -8.18 -6.15 13.49
N SER A 53 -9.03 -6.51 14.45
CA SER A 53 -10.28 -7.23 14.17
C SER A 53 -11.33 -6.39 13.44
N SER A 54 -11.13 -5.08 13.29
CA SER A 54 -12.06 -4.19 12.58
C SER A 54 -11.85 -4.21 11.07
N GLY A 55 -10.81 -4.90 10.59
CA GLY A 55 -10.42 -4.84 9.19
C GLY A 55 -9.52 -3.64 8.89
N THR A 56 -8.82 -3.09 9.89
CA THR A 56 -7.82 -2.04 9.67
C THR A 56 -6.41 -2.60 9.82
N ALA A 57 -5.56 -2.28 8.85
CA ALA A 57 -4.13 -2.55 8.87
C ALA A 57 -3.36 -1.23 9.03
N VAL A 58 -2.28 -1.24 9.82
CA VAL A 58 -1.35 -0.13 9.96
C VAL A 58 0.00 -0.59 9.43
N LEU A 59 0.50 0.05 8.37
CA LEU A 59 1.80 -0.26 7.75
C LEU A 59 2.62 1.03 7.73
N GLY A 60 3.77 1.04 8.41
CA GLY A 60 4.62 2.25 8.47
C GLY A 60 3.89 3.48 9.01
N GLY A 61 2.96 3.28 9.96
CA GLY A 61 2.13 4.35 10.53
C GLY A 61 0.88 4.73 9.71
N ARG A 62 0.74 4.24 8.47
CA ARG A 62 -0.39 4.54 7.58
C ARG A 62 -1.51 3.52 7.76
N ARG A 63 -2.77 3.98 7.77
CA ARG A 63 -3.94 3.11 7.92
C ARG A 63 -4.51 2.69 6.57
N PHE A 64 -4.84 1.41 6.47
CA PHE A 64 -5.48 0.78 5.32
C PHE A 64 -6.68 -0.04 5.80
N SER A 65 -7.76 -0.03 5.04
CA SER A 65 -8.78 -1.07 5.17
C SER A 65 -8.24 -2.35 4.54
N TYR A 66 -8.43 -3.51 5.19
CA TYR A 66 -8.02 -4.79 4.63
C TYR A 66 -9.19 -5.77 4.54
N THR A 67 -9.21 -6.54 3.45
CA THR A 67 -10.20 -7.60 3.21
C THR A 67 -9.51 -8.80 2.60
N VAL A 68 -9.83 -10.00 3.08
CA VAL A 68 -9.43 -11.26 2.45
C VAL A 68 -10.47 -11.61 1.39
N LEU A 69 -10.11 -11.51 0.11
CA LEU A 69 -11.05 -11.69 -1.01
C LEU A 69 -11.23 -13.15 -1.41
N ALA A 70 -10.13 -13.89 -1.36
CA ALA A 70 -10.04 -15.30 -1.73
C ALA A 70 -8.95 -15.94 -0.86
N PRO A 71 -8.88 -17.29 -0.82
CA PRO A 71 -7.73 -17.97 -0.24
C PRO A 71 -6.44 -17.37 -0.82
N ASN A 72 -5.52 -17.00 0.07
CA ASN A 72 -4.21 -16.43 -0.29
C ASN A 72 -4.24 -15.06 -0.99
N ILE A 73 -5.36 -14.33 -1.03
CA ILE A 73 -5.42 -12.95 -1.55
C ILE A 73 -5.90 -11.96 -0.46
N LEU A 74 -5.01 -11.05 -0.08
CA LEU A 74 -5.26 -9.94 0.85
C LEU A 74 -5.34 -8.64 0.05
N ARG A 75 -6.47 -7.95 0.13
CA ARG A 75 -6.64 -6.61 -0.44
C ARG A 75 -6.41 -5.57 0.65
N LEU A 76 -5.52 -4.62 0.39
CA LEU A 76 -5.37 -3.38 1.16
C LEU A 76 -5.96 -2.22 0.35
N GLN A 77 -6.78 -1.40 0.99
CA GLN A 77 -7.36 -0.19 0.43
C GLN A 77 -6.98 1.00 1.29
N GLY A 78 -6.19 1.91 0.71
CA GLY A 78 -5.79 3.17 1.33
C GLY A 78 -6.20 4.35 0.47
N GLN A 79 -5.71 5.53 0.83
CA GLN A 79 -5.95 6.75 0.05
C GLN A 79 -5.29 6.71 -1.35
N ALA A 80 -4.15 6.02 -1.47
CA ALA A 80 -3.44 5.83 -2.74
C ALA A 80 -4.11 4.80 -3.68
N GLY A 81 -5.23 4.20 -3.27
CA GLY A 81 -5.97 3.22 -4.04
C GLY A 81 -5.96 1.83 -3.42
N ILE A 82 -6.20 0.84 -4.27
CA ILE A 82 -6.34 -0.57 -3.91
C ILE A 82 -5.06 -1.32 -4.29
N SER A 83 -4.63 -2.24 -3.44
CA SER A 83 -3.47 -3.10 -3.67
C SER A 83 -3.76 -4.51 -3.22
N ASP A 84 -3.49 -5.48 -4.09
CA ASP A 84 -3.72 -6.89 -3.82
C ASP A 84 -2.39 -7.61 -3.60
N TYR A 85 -2.31 -8.32 -2.48
CA TYR A 85 -1.16 -9.10 -2.06
C TYR A 85 -1.53 -10.57 -2.06
N ARG A 86 -0.64 -11.41 -2.58
CA ARG A 86 -0.69 -12.83 -2.27
C ARG A 86 -0.16 -13.03 -0.85
N TYR A 87 -0.82 -13.84 -0.04
CA TYR A 87 -0.33 -14.14 1.29
C TYR A 87 -0.17 -15.64 1.52
N GLU A 88 0.79 -15.99 2.37
CA GLU A 88 1.02 -17.35 2.83
C GLU A 88 1.42 -17.32 4.31
N PHE A 89 0.83 -18.23 5.09
CA PHE A 89 1.20 -18.43 6.50
C PHE A 89 2.04 -19.69 6.64
N SER A 90 3.15 -19.58 7.36
CA SER A 90 3.99 -20.70 7.80
C SER A 90 4.26 -20.57 9.31
N GLY A 91 3.35 -21.13 10.11
CA GLY A 91 3.32 -20.92 11.56
C GLY A 91 3.07 -19.45 11.90
N ASP A 92 3.99 -18.84 12.67
CA ASP A 92 3.96 -17.42 13.06
C ASP A 92 4.62 -16.49 12.04
N ASN A 93 4.93 -17.00 10.85
CA ASN A 93 5.46 -16.21 9.75
C ASN A 93 4.37 -15.96 8.70
N LEU A 94 4.26 -14.71 8.28
CA LEU A 94 3.40 -14.25 7.20
C LEU A 94 4.29 -13.78 6.06
N THR A 95 4.09 -14.32 4.87
CA THR A 95 4.71 -13.80 3.65
C THR A 95 3.66 -13.09 2.83
N LEU A 96 3.88 -11.82 2.48
CA LEU A 96 3.05 -11.06 1.54
C LEU A 96 3.85 -10.84 0.25
N SER A 97 3.32 -11.22 -0.90
CA SER A 97 3.96 -10.99 -2.20
C SER A 97 3.11 -10.05 -3.04
N TYR A 98 3.73 -9.00 -3.56
CA TYR A 98 3.09 -8.07 -4.48
C TYR A 98 3.40 -8.42 -5.93
N GLN A 99 2.64 -7.85 -6.88
CA GLN A 99 2.74 -8.20 -8.29
C GLN A 99 4.04 -7.71 -8.96
N ASP A 100 4.72 -6.74 -8.36
CA ASP A 100 6.00 -6.21 -8.83
C ASP A 100 7.21 -7.07 -8.41
N GLY A 101 6.96 -8.18 -7.70
CA GLY A 101 7.99 -9.08 -7.19
C GLY A 101 8.55 -8.70 -5.81
N SER A 102 8.05 -7.62 -5.18
CA SER A 102 8.35 -7.34 -3.77
C SER A 102 7.72 -8.38 -2.85
N VAL A 103 8.47 -8.80 -1.84
CA VAL A 103 8.05 -9.78 -0.86
C VAL A 103 8.28 -9.23 0.55
N PHE A 104 7.23 -9.22 1.37
CA PHE A 104 7.32 -8.88 2.78
C PHE A 104 7.36 -10.16 3.60
N HIS A 105 8.48 -10.37 4.30
CA HIS A 105 8.63 -11.44 5.27
C HIS A 105 8.33 -10.89 6.66
N CYS A 106 7.20 -11.30 7.21
CA CYS A 106 6.69 -10.84 8.49
C CYS A 106 6.78 -11.95 9.52
N SER A 107 7.38 -11.67 10.67
CA SER A 107 7.30 -12.52 11.86
C SER A 107 6.40 -11.87 12.89
N ARG A 108 5.48 -12.62 13.49
CA ARG A 108 4.63 -12.10 14.57
C ARG A 108 5.53 -11.54 15.68
N SER A 109 5.36 -10.27 16.04
CA SER A 109 6.07 -9.74 17.20
C SER A 109 5.47 -10.46 18.42
N GLY A 110 6.32 -11.08 19.26
CA GLY A 110 5.91 -12.08 20.28
C GLY A 110 5.01 -11.58 21.42
N GLY A 111 4.24 -10.50 21.22
CA GLY A 111 3.32 -9.91 22.18
C GLY A 111 1.93 -10.57 22.19
N MET A 112 1.86 -11.87 22.47
CA MET A 112 0.62 -12.51 22.94
C MET A 112 0.92 -13.33 24.20
N GLY A 113 1.37 -12.63 25.24
CA GLY A 113 1.19 -13.02 26.64
C GLY A 113 0.24 -12.02 27.28
N GLY A 114 -1.04 -12.37 27.40
CA GLY A 114 -2.06 -11.51 27.99
C GLY A 114 -1.88 -11.31 29.50
N GLY A 115 -2.41 -10.17 29.97
CA GLY A 115 -2.82 -9.97 31.37
C GLY A 115 -1.81 -9.21 32.24
N GLY A 116 -2.02 -7.90 32.42
CA GLY A 116 -1.28 -7.18 33.46
C GLY A 116 -1.44 -5.66 33.50
N VAL A 117 -2.45 -5.22 34.25
CA VAL A 117 -2.42 -4.05 35.15
C VAL A 117 -2.45 -2.64 34.53
N LEU A 118 -3.66 -2.06 34.57
CA LEU A 118 -3.99 -0.68 34.95
C LEU A 118 -2.84 0.12 35.59
N GLY A 119 -2.34 1.14 34.92
CA GLY A 119 -1.39 2.08 35.53
C GLY A 119 -1.12 3.25 34.61
N GLY A 120 -1.82 4.36 34.85
CA GLY A 120 -1.89 5.46 33.90
C GLY A 120 -0.61 6.28 33.71
N ARG A 121 -0.68 7.16 32.72
CA ARG A 121 -0.39 8.59 32.88
C ARG A 121 -0.85 9.33 31.63
N VAL A 122 -1.85 10.18 31.85
CA VAL A 122 -2.30 11.21 30.93
C VAL A 122 -1.17 12.25 30.87
N GLY A 123 -0.46 12.28 29.75
CA GLY A 123 0.59 13.25 29.46
C GLY A 123 0.14 14.16 28.33
N GLN A 124 -0.83 15.03 28.63
CA GLN A 124 -1.18 16.16 27.79
C GLN A 124 -0.01 17.15 27.77
N SER A 125 0.72 17.20 26.66
CA SER A 125 1.64 18.30 26.37
C SER A 125 1.23 18.89 25.02
N GLY A 126 0.46 19.96 25.11
CA GLY A 126 0.27 20.88 24.00
C GLY A 126 1.60 21.55 23.67
N GLY A 127 2.02 21.42 22.43
CA GLY A 127 3.10 22.17 21.85
C GLY A 127 2.67 22.61 20.47
N ASN A 128 2.32 23.89 20.34
CA ASN A 128 2.19 24.58 19.06
C ASN A 128 3.46 24.34 18.23
N SER A 129 3.40 23.48 17.22
CA SER A 129 4.35 23.50 16.11
C SER A 129 3.96 24.63 15.18
N ALA A 130 4.29 25.85 15.61
CA ALA A 130 4.43 26.98 14.73
C ALA A 130 5.46 26.62 13.65
N GLN A 131 4.95 26.41 12.43
CA GLN A 131 5.50 26.90 11.18
C GLN A 131 6.97 27.34 11.27
N THR A 132 7.89 26.38 11.10
CA THR A 132 9.31 26.64 10.92
C THR A 132 9.51 27.28 9.55
N SER A 133 9.39 28.61 9.52
CA SER A 133 9.76 29.45 8.40
C SER A 133 11.30 29.48 8.26
N GLY A 134 11.79 29.05 7.09
CA GLY A 134 12.83 29.79 6.39
C GLY A 134 14.29 29.60 6.78
N GLY A 135 14.69 28.41 7.25
CA GLY A 135 16.11 28.03 7.19
C GLY A 135 16.47 27.68 5.74
N ALA A 136 17.46 28.34 5.15
CA ALA A 136 17.99 28.02 3.82
C ALA A 136 18.61 26.60 3.82
N GLY A 137 17.77 25.58 3.71
CA GLY A 137 18.18 24.20 3.64
C GLY A 137 18.47 23.77 2.20
N ASN A 138 18.69 22.47 2.04
CA ASN A 138 19.03 21.86 0.76
C ASN A 138 17.80 21.62 -0.13
N GLU A 139 16.64 22.19 0.20
CA GLU A 139 15.39 21.99 -0.54
C GLU A 139 15.49 22.43 -1.99
N TRP A 140 16.31 23.45 -2.30
CA TRP A 140 16.58 23.92 -3.67
C TRP A 140 17.09 22.80 -4.59
N GLN A 141 17.71 21.76 -4.01
CA GLN A 141 18.21 20.61 -4.75
C GLN A 141 17.06 19.77 -5.32
N LEU A 142 15.89 19.75 -4.69
CA LEU A 142 14.73 18.97 -5.10
C LEU A 142 13.63 19.90 -5.61
N GLN A 143 13.62 20.14 -6.92
CA GLN A 143 12.63 21.00 -7.56
C GLN A 143 12.12 20.44 -8.90
N GLY A 144 10.84 20.64 -9.16
CA GLY A 144 10.13 20.17 -10.34
C GLY A 144 9.27 18.94 -10.08
N THR A 145 8.78 18.33 -11.15
CA THR A 145 7.92 17.14 -11.09
C THR A 145 8.73 15.88 -11.33
N LEU A 146 8.53 14.88 -10.46
CA LEU A 146 9.03 13.53 -10.61
C LEU A 146 7.85 12.61 -10.85
N CYS A 147 7.98 11.71 -11.81
CA CYS A 147 6.91 10.77 -12.15
C CYS A 147 7.35 9.34 -11.88
N ASN A 148 6.38 8.51 -11.53
CA ASN A 148 6.51 7.08 -11.47
C ASN A 148 5.51 6.49 -12.46
N TRP A 149 6.01 5.62 -13.33
CA TRP A 149 5.20 4.87 -14.27
C TRP A 149 5.16 3.41 -13.85
N SER A 150 3.95 2.89 -13.63
CA SER A 150 3.71 1.46 -13.43
C SER A 150 2.96 0.94 -14.65
N GLY A 151 3.70 0.41 -15.61
CA GLY A 151 3.11 -0.25 -16.78
C GLY A 151 2.90 -1.74 -16.57
N SER A 152 1.80 -2.26 -17.09
CA SER A 152 1.52 -3.69 -17.17
C SER A 152 2.47 -4.36 -18.17
N SER A 153 3.57 -4.95 -17.70
CA SER A 153 4.36 -5.90 -18.49
C SER A 153 3.68 -7.27 -18.48
N SER A 154 2.59 -7.43 -19.26
CA SER A 154 1.97 -8.73 -19.51
C SER A 154 1.45 -8.84 -20.95
N SER A 155 2.14 -9.68 -21.73
CA SER A 155 1.94 -9.98 -23.15
C SER A 155 0.67 -10.76 -23.50
N TYR A 156 -0.32 -10.86 -22.61
CA TYR A 156 -1.50 -11.69 -22.81
C TYR A 156 -2.74 -11.07 -22.12
N SER A 157 -3.62 -10.42 -22.91
CA SER A 157 -4.97 -9.87 -22.56
C SER A 157 -5.10 -8.33 -22.50
N SER A 158 -5.30 -7.74 -23.69
CA SER A 158 -6.29 -6.70 -24.09
C SER A 158 -6.87 -5.63 -23.13
N SER A 159 -6.29 -5.33 -21.96
CA SER A 159 -6.69 -4.17 -21.15
C SER A 159 -5.48 -3.55 -20.45
N SER A 160 -4.84 -2.58 -21.10
CA SER A 160 -3.68 -1.86 -20.57
C SER A 160 -4.15 -0.78 -19.59
N TYR A 161 -3.91 -1.00 -18.29
CA TYR A 161 -4.11 0.03 -17.27
C TYR A 161 -2.76 0.71 -17.02
N SER A 162 -2.63 1.96 -17.47
CA SER A 162 -1.48 2.80 -17.16
C SER A 162 -1.90 3.80 -16.08
N SER A 163 -1.29 3.71 -14.91
CA SER A 163 -1.40 4.77 -13.90
C SER A 163 -0.08 5.53 -13.82
N THR A 164 -0.16 6.84 -14.03
CA THR A 164 0.96 7.75 -13.83
C THR A 164 0.80 8.42 -12.48
N ARG A 165 1.79 8.26 -11.61
CA ARG A 165 1.87 8.98 -10.35
C ARG A 165 2.89 10.10 -10.49
N ARG A 166 2.60 11.28 -9.94
CA ARG A 166 3.49 12.44 -10.01
C ARG A 166 3.61 13.11 -8.64
N ILE A 167 4.83 13.50 -8.30
CA ILE A 167 5.16 14.31 -7.13
C ILE A 167 5.83 15.58 -7.62
N SER A 168 5.31 16.75 -7.24
CA SER A 168 5.92 18.04 -7.56
C SER A 168 6.52 18.66 -6.31
N PHE A 169 7.77 19.12 -6.42
CA PHE A 169 8.50 19.81 -5.36
C PHE A 169 8.79 21.26 -5.78
N ASP A 170 8.58 22.21 -4.89
CA ASP A 170 8.72 23.64 -5.17
C ASP A 170 10.15 24.19 -4.95
N GLY A 171 11.09 23.36 -4.49
CA GLY A 171 12.44 23.78 -4.09
C GLY A 171 12.51 24.61 -2.80
N ARG A 172 11.40 24.78 -2.07
CA ARG A 172 11.28 25.60 -0.85
C ARG A 172 10.65 24.86 0.33
N GLY A 173 10.54 23.54 0.21
CA GLY A 173 10.04 22.67 1.27
C GLY A 173 8.55 22.38 1.19
N HIS A 174 7.86 22.66 0.08
CA HIS A 174 6.49 22.17 -0.17
C HIS A 174 6.43 21.17 -1.33
N TRP A 175 5.57 20.18 -1.18
CA TRP A 175 5.32 19.18 -2.22
C TRP A 175 3.83 18.94 -2.43
N THR A 176 3.50 18.45 -3.61
CA THR A 176 2.16 17.95 -3.97
C THR A 176 2.28 16.60 -4.66
N PHE A 177 1.31 15.72 -4.44
CA PHE A 177 1.18 14.43 -5.11
C PHE A 177 -0.15 14.38 -5.86
N GLY A 178 -0.11 13.78 -7.05
CA GLY A 178 -1.30 13.46 -7.82
C GLY A 178 -1.12 12.14 -8.58
N SER A 179 -2.23 11.48 -8.83
CA SER A 179 -2.29 10.30 -9.69
C SER A 179 -3.27 10.53 -10.84
N GLU A 180 -2.84 10.21 -12.04
CA GLU A 180 -3.69 10.14 -13.23
C GLU A 180 -3.79 8.68 -13.66
N SER A 181 -5.01 8.18 -13.84
CA SER A 181 -5.26 6.87 -14.43
C SER A 181 -5.94 7.04 -15.77
N SER A 182 -5.31 6.55 -16.85
CA SER A 182 -5.91 6.53 -18.18
C SER A 182 -6.42 5.12 -18.49
N PHE A 183 -7.72 5.00 -18.77
CA PHE A 183 -8.34 3.74 -19.17
C PHE A 183 -8.72 3.81 -20.66
N SER A 184 -8.08 2.99 -21.51
CA SER A 184 -8.49 2.82 -22.90
C SER A 184 -9.20 1.47 -23.08
N GLY A 185 -10.53 1.47 -23.08
CA GLY A 185 -11.35 0.33 -23.45
C GLY A 185 -11.96 0.48 -24.85
N THR A 186 -12.35 -0.63 -25.48
CA THR A 186 -12.99 -0.70 -26.82
C THR A 186 -14.32 0.08 -26.93
N ALA A 187 -14.84 0.63 -25.82
CA ALA A 187 -16.10 1.38 -25.74
C ALA A 187 -15.94 2.92 -25.57
N GLY A 188 -14.73 3.46 -25.70
CA GLY A 188 -14.47 4.92 -25.64
C GLY A 188 -13.54 5.33 -24.50
N MET A 189 -12.82 6.44 -24.70
CA MET A 189 -11.89 7.00 -23.72
C MET A 189 -12.67 7.60 -22.54
N ALA A 190 -12.69 6.92 -21.40
CA ALA A 190 -13.22 7.46 -20.16
C ALA A 190 -12.03 8.00 -19.33
N TYR A 191 -11.97 9.32 -19.17
CA TYR A 191 -11.01 9.96 -18.26
C TYR A 191 -11.43 9.68 -16.81
N GLY A 192 -10.76 8.71 -16.18
CA GLY A 192 -10.97 8.35 -14.79
C GLY A 192 -10.49 9.48 -13.86
N GLY A 193 -11.34 9.80 -12.88
CA GLY A 193 -11.27 11.02 -12.06
C GLY A 193 -9.93 11.29 -11.39
N GLN A 194 -9.68 12.59 -11.19
CA GLN A 194 -8.54 13.16 -10.49
C GLN A 194 -8.43 12.52 -9.09
N GLY A 195 -7.45 11.62 -8.93
CA GLY A 195 -7.12 11.07 -7.63
C GLY A 195 -6.78 12.20 -6.66
N GLY A 196 -7.14 12.02 -5.38
CA GLY A 196 -7.01 13.05 -4.35
C GLY A 196 -5.63 13.72 -4.39
N GLN A 197 -5.62 15.04 -4.47
CA GLN A 197 -4.39 15.82 -4.38
C GLN A 197 -3.92 15.79 -2.92
N GLU A 198 -2.78 15.15 -2.70
CA GLU A 198 -2.09 15.20 -1.42
C GLU A 198 -1.03 16.30 -1.48
N SER A 199 -0.75 16.95 -0.35
CA SER A 199 0.30 17.96 -0.25
C SER A 199 0.94 17.91 1.12
N GLY A 200 2.08 18.57 1.26
CA GLY A 200 2.79 18.61 2.52
C GLY A 200 4.04 19.46 2.48
N THR A 201 4.87 19.26 3.51
CA THR A 201 6.20 19.87 3.60
C THR A 201 7.28 18.81 3.50
N TYR A 202 8.49 19.21 3.11
CA TYR A 202 9.65 18.33 3.09
C TYR A 202 10.93 19.07 3.43
N ARG A 203 11.96 18.32 3.78
CA ARG A 203 13.33 18.80 3.97
C ARG A 203 14.34 17.82 3.38
N VAL A 204 15.45 18.34 2.86
CA VAL A 204 16.54 17.52 2.28
C VAL A 204 17.73 17.48 3.23
N ALA A 205 18.11 16.28 3.66
CA ALA A 205 19.24 16.04 4.56
C ALA A 205 20.14 14.94 3.99
N GLY A 206 21.21 15.34 3.28
CA GLY A 206 22.10 14.41 2.59
C GLY A 206 21.36 13.62 1.51
N ASN A 207 21.29 12.29 1.66
CA ASN A 207 20.57 11.40 0.75
C ASN A 207 19.17 11.02 1.24
N GLN A 208 18.68 11.65 2.31
CA GLN A 208 17.34 11.41 2.85
C GLN A 208 16.46 12.64 2.67
N ILE A 209 15.22 12.40 2.28
CA ILE A 209 14.17 13.41 2.15
C ILE A 209 13.11 13.07 3.18
N TYR A 210 13.01 13.88 4.22
CA TYR A 210 11.95 13.74 5.21
C TYR A 210 10.77 14.57 4.75
N TYR A 211 9.60 13.95 4.65
CA TYR A 211 8.37 14.66 4.28
C TYR A 211 7.32 14.51 5.38
N THR A 212 6.44 15.52 5.46
CA THR A 212 5.26 15.52 6.32
C THR A 212 4.06 15.87 5.45
N THR A 213 3.00 15.08 5.50
CA THR A 213 1.75 15.32 4.76
C THR A 213 0.93 16.42 5.44
N ALA A 214 -0.09 16.94 4.76
CA ALA A 214 -1.01 17.91 5.34
C ALA A 214 -1.79 17.37 6.56
N THR A 215 -1.92 16.04 6.69
CA THR A 215 -2.53 15.38 7.86
C THR A 215 -1.55 15.16 9.01
N GLY A 216 -0.28 15.51 8.82
CA GLY A 216 0.79 15.34 9.81
C GLY A 216 1.51 13.99 9.76
N GLU A 217 1.19 13.13 8.79
CA GLU A 217 1.92 11.86 8.59
C GLU A 217 3.34 12.16 8.13
N GLN A 218 4.31 11.38 8.62
CA GLN A 218 5.72 11.57 8.30
C GLN A 218 6.27 10.38 7.53
N GLY A 219 7.21 10.63 6.62
CA GLY A 219 7.88 9.59 5.87
C GLY A 219 9.29 9.98 5.44
N VAL A 220 10.02 9.01 4.88
CA VAL A 220 11.39 9.18 4.41
C VAL A 220 11.52 8.61 3.01
N ALA A 221 11.91 9.46 2.06
CA ALA A 221 12.34 9.04 0.73
C ALA A 221 13.87 9.05 0.65
N GLN A 222 14.42 8.24 -0.26
CA GLN A 222 15.88 8.18 -0.51
C GLN A 222 16.20 8.89 -1.82
N VAL A 223 17.29 9.65 -1.84
CA VAL A 223 17.87 10.19 -3.08
C VAL A 223 18.49 9.03 -3.85
N HIS A 224 18.04 8.82 -5.09
CA HIS A 224 18.61 7.81 -5.98
C HIS A 224 19.66 8.42 -6.91
N MET A 225 19.34 9.58 -7.51
CA MET A 225 20.26 10.27 -8.40
C MET A 225 20.33 11.77 -8.11
N ARG A 226 21.57 12.26 -8.02
CA ARG A 226 21.92 13.67 -7.84
C ARG A 226 22.94 14.07 -8.89
N GLN A 227 22.64 15.13 -9.64
CA GLN A 227 23.53 15.71 -10.64
C GLN A 227 24.70 16.45 -9.99
N ASP A 228 25.76 16.71 -10.77
CA ASP A 228 26.97 17.42 -10.31
C ASP A 228 26.68 18.85 -9.80
N ASN A 229 25.61 19.47 -10.30
CA ASN A 229 25.14 20.78 -9.84
C ASN A 229 24.35 20.71 -8.51
N GLY A 230 24.26 19.53 -7.89
CA GLY A 230 23.53 19.27 -6.66
C GLY A 230 22.05 18.96 -6.83
N ARG A 231 21.47 19.09 -8.03
CA ARG A 231 20.04 18.83 -8.28
C ARG A 231 19.72 17.33 -8.14
N ILE A 232 18.68 17.02 -7.38
CA ILE A 232 18.10 15.69 -7.27
C ILE A 232 17.13 15.49 -8.43
N THR A 233 17.35 14.44 -9.22
CA THR A 233 16.49 14.10 -10.36
C THR A 233 15.73 12.81 -10.18
N GLU A 234 16.13 11.99 -9.22
CA GLU A 234 15.53 10.67 -8.97
C GLU A 234 15.50 10.38 -7.48
N ILE A 235 14.35 9.87 -7.00
CA ILE A 235 14.12 9.50 -5.61
C ILE A 235 13.41 8.14 -5.53
N MET A 236 13.61 7.44 -4.42
CA MET A 236 12.85 6.26 -4.05
C MET A 236 11.85 6.61 -2.96
N VAL A 237 10.56 6.42 -3.23
CA VAL A 237 9.47 6.59 -2.25
C VAL A 237 8.76 5.25 -2.12
N ASP A 238 8.73 4.68 -0.92
CA ASP A 238 8.08 3.38 -0.65
C ASP A 238 8.52 2.26 -1.64
N GLY A 239 9.80 2.26 -2.04
CA GLY A 239 10.35 1.30 -2.99
C GLY A 239 10.09 1.59 -4.48
N ALA A 240 9.30 2.63 -4.79
CA ALA A 240 9.05 3.06 -6.16
C ALA A 240 10.02 4.18 -6.58
N LEU A 241 10.59 4.06 -7.78
CA LEU A 241 11.43 5.09 -8.40
C LEU A 241 10.55 6.21 -8.97
N TYR A 242 10.82 7.44 -8.56
CA TYR A 242 10.27 8.66 -9.14
C TYR A 242 11.40 9.45 -9.79
N ALA A 243 11.26 9.80 -11.06
CA ALA A 243 12.30 10.49 -11.81
C ALA A 243 11.73 11.58 -12.72
N THR A 244 12.52 12.62 -12.98
CA THR A 244 12.14 13.67 -13.94
C THR A 244 11.95 13.11 -15.35
N GLY A 245 12.78 12.15 -15.74
CA GLY A 245 12.74 11.52 -17.07
C GLY A 245 11.61 10.51 -17.28
N LEU A 246 10.77 10.28 -16.27
CA LEU A 246 9.60 9.39 -16.36
C LEU A 246 8.29 10.17 -16.54
N CYS A 247 8.35 11.49 -16.70
CA CYS A 247 7.18 12.34 -16.88
C CYS A 247 6.76 12.54 -18.34
N ASP A 248 7.54 12.04 -19.29
CA ASP A 248 7.37 12.19 -20.74
C ASP A 248 6.90 10.90 -21.41
#